data_AF-A0A5B1AHM5-F1
#
_entry.id   AF-A0A5B1AHM5-F1
#
_cell.length_a   1.000
_cell.length_b   1.000
_cell.length_c   1.000
_cell.angle_alpha   90.00
_cell.angle_beta   90.00
_cell.angle_gamma   90.00
#
_symmetry.space_group_name_H-M   'P 1'
#
loop_
_entity.id
_entity.type
_entity.pdbx_description
1 polymer ?
#
loop_
_entity_poly.entity_id
_entity_poly.type
_entity_poly.pdbx_seq_one_letter_code
_entity_poly.pdbx_strand_id
1 'polypeptide(L)'
;VYELQKAMIAAGVAGSHWEDQLASEKKCGHLGGKVLIPTQQHIRTLTSARLAADVADVPTVVIARTDAEAATLITSDVDERDRPFITG
;
A
#
# COMPACT_ATOMS: atom_id res chain seq x y z
N VAL A 1 9.50 1.20 -2.35
CA VAL A 1 8.38 1.53 -3.25
C VAL A 1 8.89 2.26 -4.48
N TYR A 2 9.51 3.44 -4.34
CA TYR A 2 10.11 4.20 -5.44
C TYR A 2 10.90 3.36 -6.46
N GLU A 3 11.95 2.65 -6.04
CA GLU A 3 12.80 1.85 -6.96
C GLU A 3 12.03 0.73 -7.67
N LEU A 4 11.08 0.10 -6.97
CA LEU A 4 10.24 -0.94 -7.56
C LEU A 4 9.28 -0.35 -8.60
N GLN A 5 8.64 0.79 -8.31
CA GLN A 5 7.80 1.48 -9.27
C GLN A 5 8.60 1.93 -10.49
N LYS A 6 9.80 2.49 -10.29
CA LYS A 6 10.72 2.87 -11.37
C LYS A 6 11.07 1.67 -12.26
N ALA A 7 11.37 0.52 -11.66
CA ALA A 7 11.65 -0.71 -12.40
C ALA A 7 10.43 -1.21 -13.18
N MET A 8 9.22 -1.13 -12.60
CA MET A 8 7.97 -1.47 -13.30
C MET A 8 7.73 -0.55 -14.50
N ILE A 9 7.95 0.76 -14.35
CA ILE A 9 7.83 1.73 -15.46
C ILE A 9 8.84 1.40 -16.58
N ALA A 10 10.10 1.12 -16.21
CA ALA A 10 11.13 0.71 -17.17
C ALA A 10 10.78 -0.60 -17.89
N ALA A 11 10.03 -1.49 -17.25
CA ALA A 11 9.49 -2.71 -17.85
C ALA A 11 8.24 -2.47 -18.74
N GLY A 12 7.75 -1.23 -18.83
CA GLY A 12 6.65 -0.84 -19.73
C GLY A 12 5.24 -0.97 -19.14
N VAL A 13 5.08 -1.02 -17.82
CA VAL A 13 3.73 -1.11 -17.23
C VAL A 13 2.95 0.21 -17.38
N ALA A 14 1.67 0.10 -17.74
CA ALA A 14 0.75 1.24 -17.79
C ALA A 14 0.20 1.62 -16.40
N GLY A 15 0.22 0.68 -15.45
CA GLY A 15 -0.27 0.90 -14.10
C GLY A 15 0.27 -0.12 -13.10
N SER A 16 0.22 0.23 -11.82
CA SER A 16 0.58 -0.63 -10.70
C SER A 16 -0.44 -0.48 -9.57
N HIS A 17 -0.65 -1.56 -8.81
CA HIS A 17 -1.44 -1.51 -7.59
C HIS A 17 -0.56 -1.75 -6.37
N TRP A 18 -0.88 -1.06 -5.28
CA TRP A 18 -0.20 -1.16 -4.00
C TRP A 18 -1.23 -1.44 -2.93
N GLU A 19 -0.90 -2.31 -1.97
CA GLU A 19 -1.81 -2.66 -0.88
C GLU A 19 -1.28 -2.22 0.48
N ASP A 20 -2.18 -2.07 1.45
CA ASP A 20 -1.92 -1.65 2.83
C ASP A 20 -1.65 -2.83 3.78
N GLN A 21 -1.39 -4.02 3.25
CA GLN A 21 -0.91 -5.16 4.04
C GLN A 21 0.61 -5.05 4.29
N LEU A 22 1.04 -5.41 5.50
CA LEU A 22 2.44 -5.56 5.85
C LEU A 22 3.12 -6.60 4.93
N ALA A 23 4.17 -6.20 4.23
CA ALA A 23 4.81 -7.03 3.20
C ALA A 23 5.37 -8.37 3.72
N SER A 24 5.90 -8.41 4.95
CA SER A 24 6.43 -9.63 5.57
C SER A 24 5.34 -10.63 5.97
N GLU A 25 4.11 -10.16 6.16
CA GLU A 25 2.93 -10.94 6.55
C GLU A 25 1.86 -10.92 5.45
N LYS A 26 2.30 -10.71 4.20
CA LYS A 26 1.40 -10.68 3.04
C LYS A 26 0.75 -12.03 2.85
N LYS A 27 -0.59 -12.03 2.77
CA LYS A 27 -1.41 -13.22 2.59
C LYS A 27 -2.44 -12.96 1.49
N CYS A 28 -2.91 -14.03 0.84
CA CYS A 28 -4.00 -13.91 -0.12
C CYS A 28 -5.25 -13.30 0.56
N GLY A 29 -6.06 -12.55 -0.21
CA GLY A 29 -7.18 -11.75 0.28
C GLY A 29 -8.24 -12.50 1.10
N HIS A 30 -8.25 -13.83 1.07
CA HIS A 30 -9.24 -14.67 1.75
C HIS A 30 -8.67 -15.41 2.96
N LEU A 31 -7.38 -15.20 3.27
CA LEU A 31 -6.68 -15.89 4.35
C LEU A 31 -6.65 -15.04 5.63
N GLY A 32 -6.86 -15.68 6.78
CA GLY A 32 -6.83 -15.03 8.09
C GLY A 32 -5.43 -14.55 8.52
N GLY A 33 -5.41 -13.62 9.48
CA GLY A 33 -4.19 -13.06 10.03
C GLY A 33 -3.46 -12.13 9.05
N LYS A 34 -4.21 -11.34 8.28
CA LYS A 34 -3.66 -10.18 7.57
C LYS A 34 -3.39 -9.06 8.57
N VAL A 35 -2.29 -8.35 8.34
CA VAL A 35 -1.86 -7.24 9.18
C VAL A 35 -1.77 -5.99 8.32
N LEU A 36 -2.56 -4.98 8.63
CA LEU A 36 -2.50 -3.68 7.97
C LEU A 36 -1.33 -2.86 8.50
N ILE A 37 -0.75 -2.02 7.64
CA ILE A 37 0.07 -0.88 8.05
C ILE A 37 -0.84 0.34 8.32
N PRO A 38 -0.39 1.35 9.10
CA PRO A 38 -1.21 2.53 9.36
C PRO A 38 -1.54 3.29 8.08
N THR A 39 -2.69 3.96 8.04
CA THR A 39 -3.17 4.69 6.86
C THR A 39 -2.10 5.64 6.29
N GLN A 40 -1.41 6.41 7.14
CA GLN A 40 -0.34 7.33 6.74
C GLN A 40 0.82 6.59 6.05
N GLN A 41 1.15 5.39 6.50
CA GLN A 41 2.23 4.61 5.90
C GLN A 41 1.84 4.15 4.49
N HIS A 42 0.60 3.72 4.27
CA HIS A 42 0.13 3.38 2.92
C HIS A 42 0.06 4.61 2.01
N ILE A 43 -0.35 5.78 2.53
CA ILE A 43 -0.27 7.04 1.78
C ILE A 43 1.18 7.34 1.35
N ARG A 44 2.18 7.14 2.22
CA ARG A 44 3.60 7.33 1.85
C ARG A 44 4.04 6.36 0.76
N THR A 45 3.55 5.12 0.77
CA THR A 45 3.74 4.15 -0.32
C THR A 45 3.20 4.72 -1.64
N LEU A 46 1.94 5.15 -1.66
CA LEU A 46 1.30 5.71 -2.87
C LEU A 46 2.03 6.96 -3.37
N THR A 47 2.40 7.88 -2.49
CA THR A 47 3.18 9.08 -2.82
C THR A 47 4.56 8.71 -3.38
N SER A 48 5.22 7.70 -2.83
CA SER A 48 6.52 7.22 -3.34
C SER A 48 6.40 6.60 -4.73
N ALA A 49 5.30 5.89 -5.02
CA ALA A 49 5.02 5.38 -6.36
C ALA A 49 4.70 6.52 -7.35
N ARG A 50 3.88 7.49 -6.95
CA ARG A 50 3.61 8.69 -7.78
C ARG A 50 4.91 9.46 -8.08
N LEU A 51 5.76 9.67 -7.08
CA LEU A 51 7.05 10.35 -7.27
C LEU A 51 7.93 9.63 -8.31
N ALA A 52 7.97 8.30 -8.32
CA ALA A 52 8.72 7.56 -9.34
C ALA A 52 8.14 7.73 -10.75
N ALA A 53 6.81 7.84 -10.88
CA ALA A 53 6.14 8.13 -12.14
C ALA A 53 6.43 9.55 -12.62
N ASP A 54 6.36 10.53 -11.73
CA ASP A 54 6.63 11.93 -12.04
C ASP A 54 8.10 12.14 -12.46
N VAL A 55 9.05 11.51 -11.78
CA VAL A 55 10.49 11.58 -12.14
C VAL A 55 10.77 10.87 -13.47
N ALA A 56 10.03 9.81 -13.80
CA ALA A 56 10.16 9.10 -15.07
C ALA A 56 9.42 9.80 -16.23
N ASP A 57 8.65 10.85 -15.96
CA ASP A 57 7.77 11.54 -16.92
C ASP A 57 6.81 10.57 -17.64
N VAL A 58 6.22 9.63 -16.89
CA VAL A 58 5.24 8.67 -17.40
C VAL A 58 3.95 8.78 -16.58
N PRO A 59 2.77 8.94 -17.22
CA PRO A 59 1.50 9.06 -16.52
C PRO A 59 0.96 7.69 -16.04
N THR A 60 1.80 6.92 -15.35
CA THR A 60 1.44 5.59 -14.83
C THR A 60 0.26 5.69 -13.87
N VAL A 61 -0.71 4.80 -14.03
CA VAL A 61 -1.86 4.69 -13.13
C VAL A 61 -1.43 4.02 -11.83
N VAL A 62 -1.67 4.68 -10.70
CA VAL A 62 -1.40 4.15 -9.36
C VAL A 62 -2.73 3.77 -8.72
N ILE A 63 -2.92 2.50 -8.40
CA ILE A 63 -4.14 1.95 -7.81
C ILE A 63 -3.89 1.64 -6.34
N ALA A 64 -4.67 2.27 -5.45
CA ALA A 64 -4.68 1.94 -4.04
C ALA A 64 -5.63 0.76 -3.79
N ARG A 65 -5.10 -0.33 -3.23
CA ARG A 65 -5.87 -1.47 -2.75
C ARG A 65 -5.85 -1.47 -1.23
N THR A 66 -6.99 -1.71 -0.61
CA THR A 66 -7.07 -1.97 0.83
C THR A 66 -7.48 -3.42 1.09
N ASP A 67 -6.86 -4.03 2.09
CA ASP A 67 -7.21 -5.35 2.60
C ASP A 67 -8.03 -5.28 3.91
N ALA A 68 -8.48 -4.08 4.29
CA ALA A 68 -9.20 -3.79 5.54
C ALA A 68 -10.55 -4.50 5.71
N GLU A 69 -11.14 -5.04 4.64
CA GLU A 69 -12.41 -5.78 4.71
C GLU A 69 -12.29 -7.07 5.53
N ALA A 70 -11.17 -7.79 5.42
CA ALA A 70 -10.94 -9.07 6.12
C ALA A 70 -9.73 -9.04 7.06
N ALA A 71 -9.01 -7.92 7.16
CA ALA A 71 -7.89 -7.80 8.08
C ALA A 71 -8.38 -7.65 9.52
N THR A 72 -7.71 -8.33 10.44
CA THR A 72 -8.07 -8.35 11.87
C THR A 72 -6.97 -7.75 12.75
N LEU A 73 -5.85 -7.31 12.15
CA LEU A 73 -4.69 -6.78 12.83
C LEU A 73 -4.17 -5.53 12.11
N ILE A 74 -3.58 -4.62 12.87
CA ILE A 74 -2.85 -3.44 12.38
C ILE A 74 -1.53 -3.33 13.14
N THR A 75 -0.46 -2.87 12.48
CA THR A 75 0.88 -2.85 13.10
C THR A 75 1.05 -1.77 14.18
N SER A 76 0.27 -0.69 14.15
CA SER A 76 0.37 0.42 15.09
C SER A 76 -0.90 1.29 15.08
N ASP A 77 -1.19 1.93 16.21
CA ASP A 77 -2.28 2.88 16.46
C ASP A 77 -1.87 4.36 16.28
N VAL A 78 -0.70 4.61 15.68
CA VAL A 78 -0.10 5.96 15.54
C VAL A 78 -0.94 6.92 14.69
N ASP A 79 -1.79 6.41 13.80
CA ASP A 79 -2.63 7.23 12.92
C ASP A 79 -4.05 7.37 13.47
N GLU A 80 -4.48 8.62 13.66
CA GLU A 80 -5.78 8.92 14.27
C GLU A 80 -6.97 8.44 13.44
N ARG A 81 -6.78 8.26 12.13
CA ARG A 81 -7.81 7.72 11.21
C ARG A 81 -8.10 6.25 11.46
N ASP A 82 -7.14 5.51 12.02
CA ASP A 82 -7.27 4.08 12.27
C ASP A 82 -7.92 3.80 13.64
N ARG A 83 -7.81 4.75 14.59
CA ARG A 83 -8.33 4.61 15.97
C ARG A 83 -9.79 4.15 16.08
N PRO A 84 -10.76 4.64 15.28
CA PRO A 84 -12.15 4.20 15.37
C PRO A 84 -12.37 2.70 15.11
N PHE A 85 -11.40 2.02 14.50
CA PHE A 85 -11.47 0.60 14.12
C PHE A 85 -10.66 -0.32 15.04
N ILE A 86 -9.91 0.24 16.00
CA ILE A 86 -9.10 -0.53 16.94
C ILE A 86 -9.98 -0.94 18.13
N THR A 87 -10.00 -2.23 18.44
CA THR A 87 -10.93 -2.82 19.42
C THR A 87 -10.34 -3.00 20.82
N GLY A 88 -9.16 -2.45 21.11
CA GLY A 88 -8.45 -2.60 22.39
C GLY A 88 -7.49 -1.45 22.66
#